data_AF-S8E0U9-F1
#
_entry.id   AF-S8E0U9-F1
#
_cell.length_a   1.000
_cell.length_b   1.000
_cell.length_c   1.000
_cell.angle_alpha   90.00
_cell.angle_beta   90.00
_cell.angle_gamma   90.00
#
_symmetry.space_group_name_H-M   'P 1'
#
loop_
_entity.id
_entity.type
_entity.pdbx_description
1 polymer ?
#
loop_
_entity_poly.entity_id
_entity_poly.type
_entity_poly.pdbx_seq_one_letter_code
_entity_poly.pdbx_strand_id
1 'polypeptide(L)'
;MEHPFFPTTTTRMEALQWLSIAEKLLLTRDLVGSKSFAKRARDADPTLTPAEQILAITETIIAGECWIVNNHADWYAVLRLTPQQGQEAELVSSQYRNLALILNPQKNRYPLADEAFRLVVDAWAVLSNPSRKALFDKELVFSQQQQQQPATFSNPTQAMHQNFIFFGGGNSSGASHS
;
A
#
# COMPACT_ATOMS: atom_id res chain seq x y z
N MET A 1 3.44 2.93 46.43
CA MET A 1 3.94 4.31 46.28
C MET A 1 4.04 4.56 44.80
N GLU A 2 3.11 5.37 44.30
CA GLU A 2 2.95 5.78 42.91
C GLU A 2 4.30 6.27 42.35
N HIS A 3 4.84 5.58 41.34
CA HIS A 3 6.04 6.01 40.65
C HIS A 3 5.66 7.09 39.62
N PRO A 4 6.25 8.30 39.66
CA PRO A 4 5.93 9.35 38.71
C PRO A 4 6.45 9.00 37.32
N PHE A 5 5.55 9.04 36.35
CA PHE A 5 5.77 8.90 34.90
C PHE A 5 6.63 10.07 34.37
N PHE A 6 7.93 10.08 34.70
CA PHE A 6 8.88 10.92 33.98
C PHE A 6 9.47 10.06 32.84
N PRO A 7 9.34 10.46 31.56
CA PRO A 7 10.11 9.82 30.51
C PRO A 7 11.58 9.94 30.89
N THR A 8 12.28 8.80 30.98
CA THR A 8 13.72 8.80 31.25
C THR A 8 14.38 9.59 30.12
N THR A 9 15.31 10.49 30.45
CA THR A 9 15.99 11.35 29.47
C THR A 9 16.65 10.55 28.34
N THR A 10 17.07 9.31 28.64
CA THR A 10 17.55 8.31 27.68
C THR A 10 16.57 8.04 26.55
N THR A 11 15.29 7.79 26.86
CA THR A 11 14.27 7.46 25.86
C THR A 11 13.98 8.64 24.93
N ARG A 12 14.08 9.88 25.43
CA ARG A 12 13.95 11.08 24.59
C ARG A 12 15.14 11.27 23.64
N MET A 13 16.37 10.97 24.10
CA MET A 13 17.55 11.02 23.23
C MET A 13 17.48 9.98 22.11
N GLU A 14 17.03 8.76 22.43
CA GLU A 14 16.80 7.70 21.45
C GLU A 14 15.74 8.10 20.42
N ALA A 15 14.63 8.71 20.87
CA ALA A 15 13.58 9.21 19.98
C ALA A 15 14.11 10.26 18.99
N LEU A 16 14.93 11.21 19.45
CA LEU A 16 15.57 12.22 18.60
C LEU A 16 16.55 11.59 17.59
N GLN A 17 17.28 10.55 18.00
CA GLN A 17 18.17 9.83 17.09
C GLN A 17 17.38 9.13 15.97
N TRP A 18 16.29 8.45 16.30
CA TRP A 18 15.42 7.82 15.30
C TRP A 18 14.73 8.85 14.40
N LEU A 19 14.32 9.99 14.95
CA LEU A 19 13.76 11.09 14.17
C LEU A 19 14.77 11.57 13.11
N SER A 20 16.02 11.82 13.50
CA SER A 20 17.06 12.27 12.57
C SER A 20 17.31 11.25 11.44
N ILE A 21 17.21 9.96 11.73
CA ILE A 21 17.29 8.90 10.71
C ILE A 21 16.08 8.96 9.78
N ALA A 22 14.87 9.08 10.33
CA ALA A 22 13.63 9.15 9.54
C ALA A 22 13.61 10.36 8.59
N GLU A 23 14.11 11.52 9.02
CA GLU A 23 14.26 12.73 8.20
C GLU A 23 15.20 12.49 7.01
N LYS A 24 16.36 11.89 7.26
CA LYS A 24 17.34 11.57 6.21
C LYS A 24 16.76 10.61 5.18
N LEU A 25 16.05 9.59 5.63
CA LEU A 25 15.38 8.62 4.75
C LEU A 25 14.24 9.27 3.95
N LEU A 26 13.52 10.21 4.56
CA LEU A 26 12.46 10.96 3.86
C LEU A 26 13.04 11.82 2.73
N LEU A 27 14.20 12.45 2.94
CA LEU A 27 14.91 13.21 1.91
C LEU A 27 15.34 12.34 0.72
N THR A 28 15.72 11.08 0.97
CA THR A 28 16.06 10.12 -0.09
C THR A 28 14.85 9.39 -0.67
N ARG A 29 13.62 9.78 -0.28
CA ARG A 29 12.35 9.11 -0.61
C ARG A 29 12.29 7.62 -0.20
N ASP A 30 13.05 7.18 0.79
CA ASP A 30 12.86 5.86 1.39
C ASP A 30 11.71 5.94 2.40
N LEU A 31 10.49 5.81 1.89
CA LEU A 31 9.25 5.96 2.67
C LEU A 31 9.08 4.82 3.70
N VAL A 32 9.47 3.60 3.35
CA VAL A 32 9.29 2.41 4.20
C VAL A 32 10.26 2.45 5.38
N GLY A 33 11.52 2.79 5.11
CA GLY A 33 12.53 3.01 6.15
C GLY A 33 12.13 4.20 7.04
N SER A 34 11.79 5.34 6.43
CA SER A 34 11.39 6.55 7.16
C SER A 34 10.20 6.28 8.09
N LYS A 35 9.15 5.61 7.62
CA LYS A 35 7.98 5.20 8.43
C LYS A 35 8.38 4.36 9.63
N SER A 36 9.27 3.39 9.43
CA SER A 36 9.69 2.46 10.49
C SER A 36 10.43 3.17 11.62
N PHE A 37 11.32 4.10 11.28
CA PHE A 37 12.04 4.91 12.28
C PHE A 37 11.16 5.98 12.93
N ALA A 38 10.27 6.63 12.17
CA ALA A 38 9.32 7.59 12.71
C ALA A 38 8.38 6.93 13.73
N LYS A 39 7.92 5.70 13.46
CA LYS A 39 7.12 4.92 14.40
C LYS A 39 7.87 4.65 15.70
N ARG A 40 9.14 4.24 15.63
CA ARG A 40 9.98 4.04 16.83
C ARG A 40 10.17 5.34 17.61
N ALA A 41 10.42 6.46 16.92
CA ALA A 41 10.57 7.78 17.53
C ALA A 41 9.33 8.18 18.33
N ARG A 42 8.13 8.00 17.74
CA ARG A 42 6.85 8.22 18.42
C ARG A 42 6.63 7.26 19.59
N ASP A 43 6.92 5.98 19.40
CA ASP A 43 6.69 4.97 20.44
C ASP A 43 7.60 5.18 21.66
N ALA A 44 8.82 5.72 21.47
CA ALA A 44 9.68 6.17 22.57
C ALA A 44 9.22 7.48 23.20
N ASP A 45 8.82 8.47 22.40
CA ASP A 45 8.33 9.75 22.91
C ASP A 45 7.07 10.20 22.13
N PRO A 46 5.88 9.94 22.67
CA PRO A 46 4.62 10.36 22.04
C PRO A 46 4.43 11.88 22.00
N THR A 47 5.23 12.65 22.75
CA THR A 47 5.15 14.12 22.77
C THR A 47 5.88 14.77 21.59
N LEU A 48 6.68 13.98 20.85
CA LEU A 48 7.47 14.42 19.70
C LEU A 48 6.58 14.56 18.45
N THR A 49 5.97 15.74 18.29
CA THR A 49 5.15 16.07 17.12
C THR A 49 5.84 15.91 15.76
N PRO A 50 7.18 16.13 15.61
CA PRO A 50 7.92 15.78 14.39
C PRO A 50 7.77 14.33 13.93
N ALA A 51 7.73 13.37 14.86
CA ALA A 51 7.62 11.95 14.53
C ALA A 51 6.25 11.65 13.89
N GLU A 52 5.19 12.22 14.46
CA GLU A 52 3.83 12.17 13.90
C GLU A 52 3.74 12.83 12.53
N GLN A 53 4.41 13.97 12.32
CA GLN A 53 4.44 14.66 11.03
C GLN A 53 5.11 13.81 9.93
N ILE A 54 6.24 13.18 10.21
CA ILE A 54 6.94 12.32 9.24
C ILE A 54 6.12 11.04 8.98
N LEU A 55 5.52 10.47 10.03
CA LEU A 55 4.63 9.32 9.90
C LEU A 55 3.39 9.67 9.06
N ALA A 56 2.82 10.86 9.25
CA ALA A 56 1.75 11.42 8.42
C ALA A 56 2.12 11.42 6.94
N ILE A 57 3.26 12.04 6.61
CA ILE A 57 3.74 12.17 5.23
C ILE A 57 3.96 10.80 4.60
N THR A 58 4.75 9.95 5.26
CA THR A 58 5.14 8.64 4.72
C THR A 58 3.93 7.74 4.47
N GLU A 59 3.01 7.63 5.43
CA GLU A 59 1.82 6.78 5.27
C GLU A 59 0.89 7.29 4.18
N THR A 60 0.69 8.60 4.07
CA THR A 60 -0.14 9.20 3.03
C THR A 60 0.44 8.97 1.64
N ILE A 61 1.76 9.13 1.47
CA ILE A 61 2.41 8.88 0.17
C ILE A 61 2.40 7.41 -0.18
N ILE A 62 2.72 6.51 0.77
CA ILE A 62 2.65 5.06 0.55
C ILE A 62 1.21 4.64 0.16
N ALA A 63 0.19 5.22 0.80
CA ALA A 63 -1.20 4.95 0.43
C ALA A 63 -1.56 5.49 -0.96
N GLY A 64 -1.00 6.64 -1.35
CA GLY A 64 -1.16 7.20 -2.70
C GLY A 64 -0.43 6.40 -3.79
N GLU A 65 0.71 5.79 -3.44
CA GLU A 65 1.49 4.91 -4.31
C GLU A 65 0.93 3.48 -4.38
N CYS A 66 0.05 3.10 -3.45
CA CYS A 66 -0.67 1.83 -3.49
C CYS A 66 -1.82 1.93 -4.50
N TRP A 67 -1.55 1.49 -5.73
CA TRP A 67 -2.52 1.59 -6.82
C TRP A 67 -3.50 0.45 -6.73
N ILE A 68 -4.79 0.79 -6.57
CA ILE A 68 -5.86 -0.17 -6.83
C ILE A 68 -6.01 -0.27 -8.34
N VAL A 69 -6.17 -1.49 -8.85
CA VAL A 69 -6.30 -1.79 -10.29
C VAL A 69 -7.21 -0.76 -10.98
N ASN A 70 -6.75 -0.28 -12.15
CA ASN A 70 -7.20 0.92 -12.89
C ASN A 70 -6.56 2.26 -12.46
N ASN A 71 -5.33 2.24 -11.96
CA ASN A 71 -4.48 3.44 -11.87
C ASN A 71 -5.00 4.51 -10.87
N HIS A 72 -5.85 4.10 -9.93
CA HIS A 72 -6.39 4.99 -8.90
C HIS A 72 -5.75 4.67 -7.55
N ALA A 73 -5.36 5.72 -6.83
CA ALA A 73 -4.92 5.62 -5.45
C ALA A 73 -6.06 5.13 -4.57
N ASP A 74 -5.73 4.37 -3.52
CA ASP A 74 -6.70 4.02 -2.48
C ASP A 74 -7.04 5.26 -1.64
N TRP A 75 -8.07 6.00 -2.06
CA TRP A 75 -8.51 7.21 -1.36
C TRP A 75 -8.92 6.95 0.09
N TYR A 76 -9.39 5.74 0.41
CA TYR A 76 -9.69 5.37 1.80
C TYR A 76 -8.39 5.21 2.59
N ALA A 77 -7.40 4.51 2.05
CA ALA A 77 -6.09 4.39 2.70
C ALA A 77 -5.36 5.74 2.84
N VAL A 78 -5.49 6.65 1.86
CA VAL A 78 -4.91 8.01 1.91
C VAL A 78 -5.46 8.81 3.08
N LEU A 79 -6.76 8.71 3.35
CA LEU A 79 -7.37 9.29 4.55
C LEU A 79 -7.19 8.42 5.80
N ARG A 80 -6.56 7.25 5.71
CA ARG A 80 -6.40 6.27 6.81
C ARG A 80 -7.73 5.75 7.34
N LEU A 81 -8.70 5.57 6.46
CA LEU A 81 -10.04 5.06 6.75
C LEU A 81 -10.23 3.69 6.11
N THR A 82 -11.09 2.87 6.72
CA THR A 82 -11.63 1.69 6.03
C THR A 82 -12.81 2.08 5.14
N PRO A 83 -13.16 1.26 4.12
CA PRO A 83 -14.35 1.51 3.30
C PRO A 83 -15.65 1.63 4.10
N GLN A 84 -15.72 0.96 5.26
CA GLN A 84 -16.85 1.03 6.19
C GLN A 84 -16.93 2.40 6.87
N GLN A 85 -15.81 2.88 7.42
CA GLN A 85 -15.73 4.22 8.01
C GLN A 85 -15.93 5.33 6.97
N GLY A 86 -15.53 5.07 5.73
CA GLY A 86 -15.74 5.97 4.61
C GLY A 86 -17.20 6.23 4.25
N GLN A 87 -18.16 5.42 4.74
CA GLN A 87 -19.59 5.68 4.55
C GLN A 87 -20.10 6.83 5.44
N GLU A 88 -19.42 7.12 6.55
CA GLU A 88 -19.80 8.16 7.48
C GLU A 88 -19.10 9.48 7.12
N ALA A 89 -19.84 10.40 6.49
CA ALA A 89 -19.31 11.67 6.01
C ALA A 89 -18.64 12.51 7.12
N GLU A 90 -19.14 12.42 8.36
CA GLU A 90 -18.56 13.09 9.53
C GLU A 90 -17.17 12.53 9.88
N LEU A 91 -16.95 11.22 9.76
CA LEU A 91 -15.63 10.63 9.97
C LEU A 91 -14.65 11.04 8.87
N VAL A 92 -15.09 11.04 7.61
CA VAL A 92 -14.28 11.49 6.48
C VAL A 92 -13.86 12.95 6.67
N SER A 93 -14.78 13.82 7.09
CA SER A 93 -14.51 15.25 7.28
C SER A 93 -13.59 15.52 8.47
N SER A 94 -13.82 14.82 9.58
CA SER A 94 -12.97 14.88 10.77
C SER A 94 -11.55 14.46 10.46
N GLN A 95 -11.39 13.36 9.73
CA GLN A 95 -10.10 12.79 9.39
C GLN A 95 -9.34 13.65 8.37
N TYR A 96 -10.03 14.19 7.37
CA TYR A 96 -9.46 15.21 6.48
C TYR A 96 -8.94 16.41 7.28
N ARG A 97 -9.75 16.95 8.20
CA ARG A 97 -9.34 18.10 9.01
C ARG A 97 -8.11 17.78 9.88
N ASN A 98 -8.05 16.58 10.45
CA ASN A 98 -6.90 16.13 11.23
C ASN A 98 -5.62 16.07 10.37
N LEU A 99 -5.67 15.37 9.23
CA LEU A 99 -4.53 15.25 8.32
C LEU A 99 -4.10 16.60 7.75
N ALA A 100 -5.06 17.45 7.38
CA ALA A 100 -4.78 18.80 6.88
C ALA A 100 -4.05 19.68 7.93
N LEU A 101 -4.29 19.46 9.22
CA LEU A 101 -3.56 20.16 10.29
C LEU A 101 -2.12 19.66 10.44
N ILE A 102 -1.90 18.34 10.32
CA ILE A 102 -0.57 17.71 10.49
C ILE A 102 0.32 17.94 9.26
N LEU A 103 -0.25 17.84 8.06
CA LEU A 103 0.45 17.94 6.78
C LEU A 103 0.53 19.38 6.24
N ASN A 104 0.01 20.37 6.96
CA ASN A 104 0.00 21.76 6.49
C ASN A 104 1.44 22.23 6.17
N PRO A 105 1.75 22.60 4.92
CA PRO A 105 3.11 22.98 4.53
C PRO A 105 3.64 24.25 5.23
N GLN A 106 2.75 25.06 5.81
CA GLN A 106 3.15 26.22 6.63
C GLN A 106 3.76 25.80 7.97
N LYS A 107 3.23 24.72 8.58
CA LYS A 107 3.66 24.21 9.90
C LYS A 107 4.64 23.05 9.78
N ASN A 108 4.54 22.29 8.70
CA ASN A 108 5.33 21.10 8.43
C ASN A 108 6.27 21.39 7.25
N ARG A 109 7.55 21.60 7.55
CA ARG A 109 8.59 21.92 6.56
C ARG A 109 9.37 20.69 6.09
N TYR A 110 8.89 19.49 6.39
CA TYR A 110 9.53 18.28 5.90
C TYR A 110 9.35 18.13 4.39
N PRO A 111 10.32 17.49 3.71
CA PRO A 111 10.17 17.15 2.30
C PRO A 111 8.92 16.29 2.10
N LEU A 112 8.29 16.43 0.94
CA LEU A 112 7.08 15.69 0.55
C LEU A 112 5.80 16.04 1.33
N ALA A 113 5.85 16.96 2.31
CA ALA A 113 4.65 17.40 3.02
C ALA A 113 3.58 17.97 2.08
N ASP A 114 4.02 18.77 1.10
CA ASP A 114 3.16 19.35 0.06
C ASP A 114 2.55 18.29 -0.87
N GLU A 115 3.30 17.24 -1.20
CA GLU A 115 2.82 16.11 -1.99
C GLU A 115 1.78 15.29 -1.21
N ALA A 116 2.06 14.96 0.05
CA ALA A 116 1.12 14.30 0.93
C ALA A 116 -0.17 15.13 1.12
N PHE A 117 -0.03 16.44 1.31
CA PHE A 117 -1.18 17.33 1.47
C PHE A 117 -2.08 17.33 0.21
N ARG A 118 -1.51 17.38 -0.99
CA ARG A 118 -2.27 17.25 -2.24
C ARG A 118 -3.06 15.96 -2.31
N LEU A 119 -2.43 14.81 -2.00
CA LEU A 119 -3.13 13.52 -2.00
C LEU A 119 -4.34 13.51 -1.05
N VAL A 120 -4.21 14.12 0.13
CA VAL A 120 -5.32 14.24 1.09
C VAL A 120 -6.45 15.13 0.56
N VAL A 121 -6.13 16.23 -0.12
CA VAL A 121 -7.12 17.11 -0.76
C VAL A 121 -7.85 16.39 -1.90
N ASP A 122 -7.12 15.63 -2.72
CA ASP A 122 -7.70 14.87 -3.83
C ASP A 122 -8.61 13.75 -3.30
N ALA A 123 -8.18 13.03 -2.27
CA ALA A 123 -8.99 12.01 -1.61
C ALA A 123 -10.29 12.60 -1.05
N TRP A 124 -10.20 13.75 -0.36
CA TRP A 124 -11.35 14.47 0.16
C TRP A 124 -12.30 14.91 -0.95
N ALA A 125 -11.80 15.41 -2.08
CA ALA A 125 -12.62 15.85 -3.20
C ALA A 125 -13.46 14.71 -3.82
N VAL A 126 -12.97 13.46 -3.75
CA VAL A 126 -13.69 12.27 -4.20
C VAL A 126 -14.65 11.77 -3.14
N LEU A 127 -14.20 11.61 -1.90
CA LEU A 127 -14.96 10.95 -0.83
C LEU A 127 -16.03 11.85 -0.19
N SER A 128 -15.86 13.18 -0.22
CA SER A 128 -16.85 14.13 0.31
C SER A 128 -18.12 14.21 -0.54
N ASN A 129 -18.04 13.88 -1.83
CA ASN A 129 -19.18 13.95 -2.73
C ASN A 129 -19.83 12.55 -2.88
N PRO A 130 -21.09 12.36 -2.46
CA PRO A 130 -21.75 11.05 -2.50
C PRO A 130 -21.80 10.42 -3.91
N SER A 131 -21.97 11.24 -4.96
CA SER A 131 -22.00 10.77 -6.34
C SER A 131 -20.63 10.28 -6.81
N ARG A 132 -19.56 11.03 -6.50
CA ARG A 132 -18.18 10.62 -6.85
C ARG A 132 -17.74 9.39 -6.05
N LYS A 133 -18.08 9.34 -4.76
CA LYS A 133 -17.85 8.18 -3.89
C LYS A 133 -18.55 6.94 -4.43
N ALA A 134 -19.82 7.03 -4.83
CA ALA A 134 -20.55 5.89 -5.38
C ALA A 134 -19.93 5.35 -6.68
N LEU A 135 -19.41 6.24 -7.54
CA LEU A 135 -18.65 5.83 -8.73
C LEU A 135 -17.35 5.12 -8.33
N PHE A 136 -16.59 5.68 -7.38
CA PHE A 136 -15.36 5.06 -6.88
C PHE A 136 -15.61 3.68 -6.26
N ASP A 137 -16.64 3.53 -5.42
CA ASP A 137 -17.01 2.26 -4.80
C ASP A 137 -17.41 1.21 -5.85
N LYS A 138 -18.09 1.63 -6.93
CA LYS A 138 -18.44 0.74 -8.04
C LYS A 138 -17.20 0.28 -8.81
N GLU A 139 -16.25 1.17 -9.07
CA GLU A 139 -14.97 0.83 -9.72
C GLU A 139 -14.15 -0.11 -8.83
N LEU A 140 -14.11 0.10 -7.51
CA LEU A 140 -13.42 -0.79 -6.58
C LEU A 140 -13.96 -2.24 -6.61
N VAL A 141 -15.28 -2.40 -6.67
CA VAL A 141 -15.91 -3.73 -6.76
C VAL A 141 -15.61 -4.39 -8.11
N PHE A 142 -15.65 -3.61 -9.20
CA PHE A 142 -15.33 -4.11 -10.54
C PHE A 142 -13.87 -4.56 -10.68
N SER A 143 -12.93 -3.81 -10.10
CA SER A 143 -11.50 -4.15 -10.06
C SER A 143 -11.22 -5.41 -9.23
N GLN A 144 -11.92 -5.64 -8.12
CA GLN A 144 -11.80 -6.86 -7.33
C GLN A 144 -12.36 -8.10 -8.07
N GLN A 145 -13.38 -7.93 -8.91
CA GLN A 145 -13.93 -9.02 -9.72
C GLN A 145 -13.02 -9.43 -10.89
N GLN A 146 -12.26 -8.50 -11.48
CA GLN A 146 -11.29 -8.84 -12.53
C GLN A 146 -10.11 -9.67 -12.03
N GLN A 147 -9.72 -9.53 -10.76
CA GLN A 147 -8.67 -10.36 -10.15
C GLN A 147 -9.12 -11.80 -9.87
N GLN A 148 -10.43 -12.10 -9.98
CA GLN A 148 -11.00 -13.44 -9.74
C GLN A 148 -11.29 -14.25 -11.01
N GLN A 149 -10.85 -13.82 -12.20
CA GLN A 149 -10.86 -14.76 -13.33
C GLN A 149 -9.71 -15.77 -13.14
N PRO A 150 -9.98 -17.05 -12.85
CA PRO A 150 -8.93 -18.05 -12.98
C PRO A 150 -8.52 -18.06 -14.44
N ALA A 151 -7.22 -18.02 -14.70
CA ALA A 151 -6.67 -18.24 -16.04
C ALA A 151 -7.05 -19.66 -16.51
N THR A 152 -8.25 -19.83 -17.05
CA THR A 152 -8.63 -21.03 -17.78
C THR A 152 -8.00 -20.93 -19.16
N PHE A 153 -6.70 -21.26 -19.24
CA PHE A 153 -6.07 -21.66 -20.50
C PHE A 153 -6.65 -23.01 -20.91
N SER A 154 -7.84 -22.99 -21.51
CA SER A 154 -8.35 -24.11 -22.28
C SER A 154 -7.72 -24.08 -23.66
N ASN A 155 -6.71 -24.91 -23.88
CA ASN A 155 -6.27 -25.28 -25.24
C ASN A 155 -6.49 -26.79 -25.39
N PRO A 156 -7.58 -27.26 -26.04
CA PRO A 156 -7.62 -28.63 -26.51
C PRO A 156 -6.90 -28.66 -27.85
N THR A 157 -5.59 -28.92 -27.83
CA THR A 157 -4.86 -29.18 -29.07
C THR A 157 -5.42 -30.46 -29.66
N GLN A 158 -6.14 -30.34 -30.78
CA GLN A 158 -6.59 -31.44 -31.60
C GLN A 158 -5.36 -32.24 -32.06
N ALA A 159 -5.18 -33.43 -31.49
CA ALA A 159 -4.23 -34.41 -32.00
C ALA A 159 -4.74 -34.90 -33.37
N MET A 160 -4.22 -34.30 -34.44
CA MET A 160 -4.43 -34.76 -35.80
C MET A 160 -3.91 -36.20 -35.91
N HIS A 161 -4.84 -37.12 -36.16
CA HIS A 161 -4.53 -38.45 -36.65
C HIS A 161 -3.72 -38.33 -37.95
N GLN A 162 -2.54 -38.94 -37.98
CA GLN A 162 -1.89 -39.31 -39.24
C GLN A 162 -1.66 -40.82 -39.25
N ASN A 163 -2.31 -41.43 -40.24
CA ASN A 163 -2.42 -42.84 -40.50
C ASN A 163 -1.18 -43.28 -41.29
N PHE A 164 -0.24 -43.99 -40.65
CA PHE A 164 0.82 -44.73 -41.35
C PHE A 164 0.56 -46.23 -41.18
N ILE A 165 0.01 -46.84 -42.23
CA ILE A 165 -0.05 -48.28 -42.43
C ILE A 165 0.94 -48.62 -43.56
N PHE A 166 1.99 -49.39 -43.25
CA PHE A 166 2.80 -50.16 -44.20
C PHE A 166 3.60 -51.23 -43.42
N PHE A 167 3.12 -52.48 -43.25
CA PHE A 167 3.21 -53.71 -44.09
C PHE A 167 4.57 -54.45 -44.14
N GLY A 168 4.54 -55.73 -43.71
CA GLY A 168 5.51 -56.82 -43.98
C GLY A 168 6.57 -57.02 -42.88
N GLY A 169 6.84 -58.19 -42.29
CA GLY A 169 6.49 -59.58 -42.58
C GLY A 169 7.75 -60.47 -42.49
N GLY A 170 7.80 -61.41 -41.55
CA GLY A 170 8.44 -62.73 -41.73
C GLY A 170 9.93 -62.99 -41.35
N ASN A 171 10.10 -63.77 -40.28
CA ASN A 171 10.85 -65.05 -40.18
C ASN A 171 12.41 -65.16 -40.07
N SER A 172 12.82 -65.76 -38.93
CA SER A 172 13.73 -66.92 -38.75
C SER A 172 15.27 -66.86 -38.84
N SER A 173 15.88 -67.67 -37.94
CA SER A 173 17.23 -68.29 -37.97
C SER A 173 18.38 -67.42 -37.42
N GLY A 174 19.35 -67.85 -36.62
CA GLY A 174 19.79 -69.14 -36.06
C GLY A 174 21.26 -69.00 -35.59
N ALA A 175 21.68 -69.79 -34.60
CA ALA A 175 23.06 -70.25 -34.31
C ALA A 175 24.19 -69.28 -33.84
N SER A 176 24.63 -69.52 -32.60
CA SER A 176 25.99 -69.98 -32.17
C SER A 176 27.27 -69.11 -32.31
N HIS A 177 28.22 -69.42 -31.40
CA HIS A 177 29.64 -69.00 -31.23
C HIS A 177 29.87 -67.77 -30.33
N SER A 178 30.77 -67.77 -29.33
CA SER A 178 31.70 -68.74 -28.74
C SER A 178 32.04 -68.27 -27.32
#